data_AF-A0A915K5Z4-F1
#
_entry.id   AF-A0A915K5Z4-F1
#
_cell.length_a   1.000
_cell.length_b   1.000
_cell.length_c   1.000
_cell.angle_alpha   90.00
_cell.angle_beta   90.00
_cell.angle_gamma   90.00
#
_symmetry.space_group_name_H-M   'P 1'
#
loop_
_entity.id
_entity.type
_entity.pdbx_description
1 polymer ?
#
loop_
_entity_poly.entity_id
_entity_poly.type
_entity_poly.pdbx_seq_one_letter_code
_entity_poly.pdbx_strand_id
1 'polypeptide(L)'
;MNSLLAKILPNQMPTVTEEKVIEQLAVMKTAKNRAESLQSQKPKHSLLKDGNKKAASNSSLANVVAPSVARAPVHDNNNRNNGDMQEMKYDSTGMFHWCPDRPIEDVVMDRTQASVTLLNNHVVVCLFADKDSPLMGLRNFIMPLRASNFHYHELKHVVIVGDVEYLKREWKTLHNLPKISILNGNPLSRADLRAVNINLCDMCLIISPRIPNPNEDPTLADKESILASLNIKAMQFHDNGHMKALLNSYTPSGSPLNAMNKKVATYGTEVPMLTELVNDSNVIFLDQDDDDDPDTELYLTQPFACGQAFAISVLDSLMST
;
A
#
# COMPACT_ATOMS: atom_id res chain seq x y z
N MET A 1 -7.24 -24.51 -55.67
CA MET A 1 -7.80 -25.63 -54.89
C MET A 1 -6.68 -26.34 -54.18
N ASN A 2 -6.75 -26.35 -52.85
CA ASN A 2 -6.23 -27.32 -51.87
C ASN A 2 -4.72 -27.63 -51.93
N SER A 3 -3.95 -27.46 -50.85
CA SER A 3 -4.22 -27.99 -49.51
C SER A 3 -3.39 -27.25 -48.44
N LEU A 4 -4.07 -26.81 -47.39
CA LEU A 4 -3.47 -26.58 -46.07
C LEU A 4 -2.91 -27.91 -45.53
N LEU A 5 -1.71 -27.89 -44.94
CA LEU A 5 -1.39 -28.32 -43.57
C LEU A 5 0.11 -28.66 -43.40
N ALA A 6 0.61 -28.26 -42.23
CA ALA A 6 1.83 -28.71 -41.55
C ALA A 6 3.18 -28.12 -42.00
N LYS A 7 3.58 -27.05 -41.30
CA LYS A 7 4.85 -27.04 -40.55
C LYS A 7 4.80 -25.96 -39.46
N ILE A 8 4.58 -26.45 -38.24
CA ILE A 8 4.70 -25.74 -36.97
C ILE A 8 6.18 -25.38 -36.79
N LEU A 9 6.50 -24.10 -36.63
CA LEU A 9 7.79 -23.61 -36.15
C LEU A 9 7.72 -23.41 -34.63
N PRO A 10 8.68 -23.89 -33.83
CA PRO A 10 8.75 -23.55 -32.41
C PRO A 10 9.29 -22.13 -32.23
N ASN A 11 8.57 -21.30 -31.48
CA ASN A 11 9.06 -20.02 -30.98
C ASN A 11 10.24 -20.27 -30.01
N GLN A 12 11.43 -19.80 -30.38
CA GLN A 12 12.58 -19.72 -29.47
C GLN A 12 12.36 -18.62 -28.43
N MET A 13 12.37 -18.99 -27.15
CA MET A 13 12.60 -18.04 -26.06
C MET A 13 14.07 -17.56 -26.09
N PRO A 14 14.37 -16.31 -25.71
CA PRO A 14 15.75 -15.85 -25.61
C PRO A 14 16.44 -16.51 -24.41
N THR A 15 17.31 -17.48 -24.68
CA THR A 15 18.25 -18.00 -23.68
C THR A 15 19.28 -16.93 -23.34
N VAL A 16 19.28 -16.49 -22.08
CA VAL A 16 20.34 -15.65 -21.52
C VAL A 16 21.63 -16.46 -21.54
N THR A 17 22.63 -16.04 -22.31
CA THR A 17 23.93 -16.71 -22.39
C THR A 17 24.70 -16.55 -21.08
N GLU A 18 25.38 -17.61 -20.65
CA GLU A 18 26.17 -17.65 -19.40
C GLU A 18 27.18 -16.49 -19.27
N GLU A 19 27.66 -15.96 -20.40
CA GLU A 19 28.53 -14.78 -20.44
C GLU A 19 27.90 -13.53 -19.80
N LYS A 20 26.59 -13.30 -19.98
CA LYS A 20 25.89 -12.14 -19.37
C LYS A 20 25.72 -12.29 -17.86
N VAL A 21 25.60 -13.52 -17.36
CA VAL A 21 25.51 -13.81 -15.93
C VAL A 21 26.87 -13.60 -15.26
N ILE A 22 27.96 -14.00 -15.92
CA ILE A 22 29.33 -13.79 -15.44
C ILE A 22 29.68 -12.31 -15.40
N GLU A 23 29.26 -11.52 -16.39
CA GLU A 23 29.47 -10.08 -16.43
C GLU A 23 28.73 -9.35 -15.28
N GLN A 24 27.48 -9.76 -14.99
CA GLN A 24 26.70 -9.25 -13.85
C GLN A 24 27.36 -9.61 -12.50
N LEU A 25 27.86 -10.84 -12.35
CA LEU A 25 28.58 -11.29 -11.14
C LEU A 25 29.91 -10.53 -10.93
N ALA A 26 30.61 -10.17 -12.01
CA ALA A 26 31.83 -9.38 -11.93
C ALA A 26 31.54 -7.94 -11.44
N VAL A 27 30.47 -7.32 -11.94
CA VAL A 27 30.05 -5.98 -11.51
C VAL A 27 29.63 -5.96 -10.03
N MET A 28 28.92 -7.00 -9.56
CA MET A 28 28.56 -7.13 -8.13
C MET A 28 29.80 -7.28 -7.22
N LYS A 29 30.83 -8.02 -7.64
CA LYS A 29 32.07 -8.17 -6.87
C LYS A 29 32.86 -6.87 -6.75
N THR A 30 32.91 -6.06 -7.81
CA THR A 30 33.58 -4.75 -7.78
C THR A 30 32.84 -3.74 -6.88
N ALA A 31 31.50 -3.79 -6.85
CA ALA A 31 30.70 -2.95 -5.96
C ALA A 31 30.90 -3.31 -4.47
N LYS A 32 30.98 -4.61 -4.15
CA LYS A 32 31.23 -5.10 -2.78
C LYS A 32 32.58 -4.62 -2.22
N ASN A 33 33.66 -4.74 -2.99
CA ASN A 33 35.00 -4.31 -2.54
C ASN A 33 35.09 -2.79 -2.31
N ARG A 34 34.28 -1.99 -3.01
CA ARG A 34 34.23 -0.53 -2.84
C ARG A 34 33.47 -0.12 -1.58
N ALA A 35 32.48 -0.89 -1.16
CA ALA A 35 31.71 -0.67 0.06
C ALA A 35 32.52 -1.00 1.33
N GLU A 36 33.27 -2.11 1.31
CA GLU A 36 34.13 -2.53 2.43
C GLU A 36 35.27 -1.53 2.70
N SER A 37 35.77 -0.84 1.67
CA SER A 37 36.77 0.22 1.81
C SER A 37 36.25 1.49 2.50
N LEU A 38 34.93 1.72 2.54
CA LEU A 38 34.32 2.95 3.07
C LEU A 38 33.90 2.82 4.55
N GLN A 39 33.77 1.59 5.08
CA GLN A 39 33.39 1.34 6.48
C GLN A 39 34.56 1.39 7.47
N SER A 40 35.82 1.36 7.00
CA SER A 40 37.01 1.39 7.87
C SER A 40 37.38 2.78 8.43
N GLN A 41 36.58 3.83 8.14
CA GLN A 41 36.86 5.20 8.60
C GLN A 41 35.63 5.87 9.22
N LYS A 42 35.34 5.62 10.51
CA LYS A 42 34.63 6.58 11.37
C LYS A 42 34.91 6.33 12.87
N PRO A 43 34.96 7.39 13.72
CA PRO A 43 35.54 7.32 15.06
C PRO A 43 34.51 7.05 16.17
N LYS A 44 34.98 6.46 17.27
CA LYS A 44 34.23 6.08 18.48
C LYS A 44 33.84 7.30 19.32
N HIS A 45 32.61 7.33 19.86
CA HIS A 45 32.26 8.20 20.99
C HIS A 45 31.47 7.45 22.08
N SER A 46 31.81 7.79 23.32
CA SER A 46 31.58 7.07 24.58
C SER A 46 30.26 7.42 25.28
N LEU A 47 29.75 6.44 26.05
CA LEU A 47 28.63 6.54 26.99
C LEU A 47 28.85 7.54 28.12
N LEU A 48 27.77 8.22 28.54
CA LEU A 48 27.58 8.68 29.91
C LEU A 48 26.14 8.37 30.36
N LYS A 49 26.04 7.61 31.46
CA LYS A 49 24.84 7.42 32.30
C LYS A 49 24.73 8.62 33.24
N ASP A 50 23.50 8.98 33.59
CA ASP A 50 23.12 9.23 34.98
C ASP A 50 21.59 9.29 35.12
N GLY A 51 21.09 8.66 36.18
CA GLY A 51 19.68 8.70 36.58
C GLY A 51 19.45 9.65 37.74
N ASN A 52 18.19 10.05 37.98
CA ASN A 52 17.55 9.83 39.28
C ASN A 52 16.03 10.05 39.25
N LYS A 53 15.40 9.38 40.19
CA LYS A 53 13.97 9.19 40.51
C LYS A 53 13.19 10.48 40.82
N LYS A 54 11.87 10.45 40.62
CA LYS A 54 10.86 10.67 41.69
C LYS A 54 9.43 10.30 41.25
N ALA A 55 8.72 9.68 42.19
CA ALA A 55 7.34 9.22 42.10
C ALA A 55 6.34 10.34 42.43
N ALA A 56 5.14 10.25 41.86
CA ALA A 56 3.91 10.75 42.48
C ALA A 56 2.70 10.00 41.88
N SER A 57 1.94 9.38 42.77
CA SER A 57 0.59 8.88 42.58
C SER A 57 -0.38 10.01 42.25
N ASN A 58 -1.40 9.73 41.42
CA ASN A 58 -2.79 9.95 41.82
C ASN A 58 -3.80 9.32 40.87
N SER A 59 -4.80 8.74 41.51
CA SER A 59 -6.08 8.24 41.04
C SER A 59 -6.94 9.30 40.31
N SER A 60 -7.71 8.88 39.31
CA SER A 60 -9.17 9.04 39.31
C SER A 60 -9.84 8.46 38.06
N LEU A 61 -10.89 7.68 38.32
CA LEU A 61 -11.90 7.22 37.38
C LEU A 61 -12.72 8.40 36.86
N ALA A 62 -13.02 8.41 35.55
CA ALA A 62 -14.14 9.19 35.01
C ALA A 62 -14.81 8.42 33.86
N ASN A 63 -16.00 7.88 34.17
CA ASN A 63 -17.00 7.42 33.22
C ASN A 63 -17.48 8.57 32.34
N VAL A 64 -17.59 8.34 31.01
CA VAL A 64 -18.46 9.15 30.14
C VAL A 64 -19.23 8.24 29.17
N VAL A 65 -20.44 7.89 29.61
CA VAL A 65 -21.73 7.80 28.91
C VAL A 65 -21.72 7.87 27.37
N ALA A 66 -22.29 6.83 26.74
CA ALA A 66 -22.70 6.79 25.33
C ALA A 66 -23.96 7.63 25.08
N PRO A 67 -24.11 8.34 23.92
CA PRO A 67 -25.37 8.99 23.60
C PRO A 67 -26.40 8.00 23.03
N SER A 68 -27.61 8.17 23.54
CA SER A 68 -28.81 7.39 23.28
C SER A 68 -29.40 7.63 21.87
N VAL A 69 -30.08 6.60 21.37
CA VAL A 69 -30.82 6.54 20.10
C VAL A 69 -31.95 7.57 20.08
N ALA A 70 -31.91 8.51 19.13
CA ALA A 70 -32.99 9.45 18.87
C ALA A 70 -33.94 8.91 17.78
N ARG A 71 -35.21 8.84 18.18
CA ARG A 71 -36.41 8.34 17.50
C ARG A 71 -36.80 9.20 16.29
N ALA A 72 -37.17 8.57 15.18
CA ALA A 72 -37.71 9.23 13.98
C ALA A 72 -39.09 9.90 14.25
N PRO A 73 -39.38 11.09 13.69
CA PRO A 73 -40.74 11.61 13.60
C PRO A 73 -41.38 11.26 12.25
N VAL A 74 -42.67 10.92 12.30
CA VAL A 74 -43.51 10.58 11.15
C VAL A 74 -44.34 11.81 10.76
N HIS A 75 -44.20 12.21 9.49
CA HIS A 75 -45.07 12.97 8.57
C HIS A 75 -45.71 14.31 8.99
N ASP A 76 -45.45 15.34 8.18
CA ASP A 76 -46.48 16.30 7.78
C ASP A 76 -46.36 16.56 6.26
N ASN A 77 -47.52 16.64 5.59
CA ASN A 77 -47.70 16.48 4.16
C ASN A 77 -48.29 17.78 3.59
N ASN A 78 -47.48 18.62 2.94
CA ASN A 78 -47.84 19.55 1.86
C ASN A 78 -46.79 20.67 1.69
N ASN A 79 -45.83 20.48 0.79
CA ASN A 79 -45.53 21.51 -0.22
C ASN A 79 -44.63 20.94 -1.32
N ARG A 80 -45.17 20.86 -2.54
CA ARG A 80 -44.37 20.67 -3.74
C ARG A 80 -43.70 22.01 -4.05
N ASN A 81 -42.36 22.06 -4.03
CA ASN A 81 -41.55 22.89 -4.92
C ASN A 81 -40.04 22.62 -4.71
N ASN A 82 -39.35 22.27 -5.80
CA ASN A 82 -37.90 22.10 -5.95
C ASN A 82 -37.18 21.29 -4.87
N GLY A 83 -37.11 19.98 -5.08
CA GLY A 83 -36.18 19.12 -4.36
C GLY A 83 -34.75 19.46 -4.77
N ASP A 84 -34.12 20.36 -4.02
CA ASP A 84 -32.69 20.28 -3.78
C ASP A 84 -32.45 18.86 -3.24
N MET A 85 -32.15 17.91 -4.14
CA MET A 85 -31.62 16.62 -3.75
C MET A 85 -30.34 16.94 -3.01
N GLN A 86 -30.46 17.04 -1.69
CA GLN A 86 -29.36 17.20 -0.78
C GLN A 86 -28.41 16.06 -1.13
N GLU A 87 -27.33 16.39 -1.84
CA GLU A 87 -26.39 15.43 -2.37
C GLU A 87 -25.94 14.59 -1.17
N MET A 88 -26.37 13.32 -1.13
CA MET A 88 -26.09 12.45 0.00
C MET A 88 -24.58 12.31 0.10
N LYS A 89 -23.97 12.95 1.10
CA LYS A 89 -22.51 12.93 1.31
C LYS A 89 -22.06 11.72 2.12
N TYR A 90 -22.98 11.14 2.88
CA TYR A 90 -22.74 10.06 3.82
C TYR A 90 -23.72 8.91 3.60
N ASP A 91 -23.37 7.75 4.11
CA ASP A 91 -24.25 6.59 4.15
C ASP A 91 -25.44 6.84 5.10
N SER A 92 -26.42 5.94 5.11
CA SER A 92 -27.63 6.10 5.94
C SER A 92 -27.35 6.18 7.44
N THR A 93 -26.19 5.69 7.90
CA THR A 93 -25.79 5.77 9.32
C THR A 93 -25.07 7.09 9.66
N GLY A 94 -24.60 7.83 8.65
CA GLY A 94 -23.75 9.02 8.84
C GLY A 94 -22.31 8.71 9.27
N MET A 95 -21.89 7.45 9.20
CA MET A 95 -20.58 6.99 9.69
C MET A 95 -19.50 7.03 8.61
N PHE A 96 -19.88 6.93 7.34
CA PHE A 96 -18.93 6.88 6.23
C PHE A 96 -19.35 7.78 5.08
N HIS A 97 -18.37 8.33 4.37
CA HIS A 97 -18.60 9.02 3.12
C HIS A 97 -19.14 8.05 2.08
N TRP A 98 -20.11 8.55 1.33
CA TRP A 98 -20.83 7.76 0.34
C TRP A 98 -20.86 8.52 -0.99
N CYS A 99 -20.84 7.78 -2.08
CA CYS A 99 -21.15 8.30 -3.42
C CYS A 99 -22.17 7.40 -4.12
N PRO A 100 -22.89 7.93 -5.11
CA PRO A 100 -23.75 7.12 -5.97
C PRO A 100 -23.02 5.94 -6.60
N ASP A 101 -23.78 4.94 -7.02
CA ASP A 101 -23.24 3.78 -7.72
C ASP A 101 -22.52 4.21 -9.00
N ARG A 102 -21.32 3.67 -9.20
CA ARG A 102 -20.49 3.94 -10.37
C ARG A 102 -20.10 2.62 -11.04
N PRO A 103 -20.18 2.52 -12.38
CA PRO A 103 -19.62 1.39 -13.09
C PRO A 103 -18.09 1.34 -12.87
N ILE A 104 -17.49 0.14 -12.92
CA ILE A 104 -16.06 -0.02 -12.63
C ILE A 104 -15.21 0.68 -13.70
N GLU A 105 -15.73 0.76 -14.92
CA GLU A 105 -15.11 1.40 -16.08
C GLU A 105 -14.80 2.89 -15.83
N ASP A 106 -15.59 3.57 -15.00
CA ASP A 106 -15.38 4.99 -14.67
C ASP A 106 -14.18 5.23 -13.75
N VAL A 107 -13.71 4.19 -13.04
CA VAL A 107 -12.59 4.30 -12.10
C VAL A 107 -11.34 3.57 -12.58
N VAL A 108 -11.46 2.77 -13.64
CA VAL A 108 -10.32 2.09 -14.26
C VAL A 108 -9.56 3.07 -15.14
N MET A 109 -8.25 3.09 -14.97
CA MET A 109 -7.32 3.87 -15.76
C MET A 109 -6.26 2.97 -16.37
N ASP A 110 -5.80 3.34 -17.57
CA ASP A 110 -4.56 2.80 -18.12
C ASP A 110 -3.33 3.55 -17.56
N ARG A 111 -2.13 3.06 -17.91
CA ARG A 111 -0.87 3.66 -17.47
C ARG A 111 -0.72 5.12 -17.89
N THR A 112 -1.21 5.48 -19.08
CA THR A 112 -1.07 6.84 -19.62
C THR A 112 -1.95 7.81 -18.85
N GLN A 113 -3.20 7.42 -18.61
CA GLN A 113 -4.17 8.16 -17.79
C GLN A 113 -3.67 8.31 -16.35
N ALA A 114 -3.12 7.25 -15.75
CA ALA A 114 -2.51 7.32 -14.42
C ALA A 114 -1.35 8.33 -14.39
N SER A 115 -0.45 8.29 -15.37
CA SER A 115 0.75 9.14 -15.40
C SER A 115 0.49 10.64 -15.53
N VAL A 116 -0.67 11.02 -16.10
CA VAL A 116 -1.10 12.42 -16.20
C VAL A 116 -2.03 12.85 -15.06
N THR A 117 -2.47 11.90 -14.23
CA THR A 117 -3.29 12.19 -13.05
C THR A 117 -2.39 12.69 -11.93
N LEU A 118 -2.75 13.82 -11.31
CA LEU A 118 -2.02 14.36 -10.18
C LEU A 118 -2.30 13.54 -8.91
N LEU A 119 -1.53 12.47 -8.72
CA LEU A 119 -1.57 11.61 -7.55
C LEU A 119 -0.48 12.01 -6.55
N ASN A 120 -0.91 12.50 -5.39
CA ASN A 120 -0.04 12.85 -4.27
C ASN A 120 -0.83 12.68 -2.96
N ASN A 121 -0.13 12.34 -1.86
CA ASN A 121 -0.75 12.10 -0.56
C ASN A 121 -1.92 11.11 -0.66
N HIS A 122 -1.67 10.00 -1.34
CA HIS A 122 -2.65 8.97 -1.66
C HIS A 122 -2.16 7.62 -1.13
N VAL A 123 -3.04 6.63 -1.10
CA VAL A 123 -2.70 5.24 -0.74
C VAL A 123 -2.61 4.43 -2.02
N VAL A 124 -1.52 3.69 -2.19
CA VAL A 124 -1.37 2.71 -3.27
C VAL A 124 -1.64 1.32 -2.68
N VAL A 125 -2.47 0.53 -3.34
CA VAL A 125 -2.73 -0.87 -2.98
C VAL A 125 -2.23 -1.75 -4.13
N CYS A 126 -1.07 -2.36 -3.93
CA CYS A 126 -0.48 -3.39 -4.78
C CYS A 126 -1.19 -4.72 -4.49
N LEU A 127 -2.08 -5.13 -5.39
CA LEU A 127 -2.92 -6.31 -5.21
C LEU A 127 -2.46 -7.46 -6.11
N PHE A 128 -2.05 -8.56 -5.49
CA PHE A 128 -1.67 -9.81 -6.15
C PHE A 128 -2.81 -10.80 -6.11
N ALA A 129 -3.72 -10.70 -7.08
CA ALA A 129 -4.88 -11.55 -7.19
C ALA A 129 -5.23 -11.80 -8.66
N ASP A 130 -5.34 -13.07 -9.04
CA ASP A 130 -5.89 -13.49 -10.32
C ASP A 130 -7.42 -13.52 -10.29
N LYS A 131 -8.05 -13.54 -11.48
CA LYS A 131 -9.50 -13.69 -11.67
C LYS A 131 -10.16 -14.77 -10.82
N ASP A 132 -9.47 -15.88 -10.52
CA ASP A 132 -10.02 -17.03 -9.78
C ASP A 132 -9.65 -17.02 -8.28
N SER A 133 -8.90 -16.02 -7.81
CA SER A 133 -8.50 -15.89 -6.41
C SER A 133 -9.71 -15.67 -5.49
N PRO A 134 -9.64 -16.06 -4.20
CA PRO A 134 -10.68 -15.75 -3.22
C PRO A 134 -10.92 -14.25 -3.08
N LEU A 135 -12.15 -13.88 -2.73
CA LEU A 135 -12.43 -12.51 -2.35
C LEU A 135 -11.77 -12.20 -1.01
N MET A 136 -11.05 -11.10 -0.98
CA MET A 136 -10.35 -10.58 0.19
C MET A 136 -11.27 -9.69 1.02
N GLY A 137 -12.28 -9.08 0.37
CA GLY A 137 -13.16 -8.10 1.00
C GLY A 137 -12.47 -6.74 1.15
N LEU A 138 -12.02 -6.16 0.03
CA LEU A 138 -11.33 -4.86 -0.01
C LEU A 138 -12.09 -3.73 0.69
N ARG A 139 -13.42 -3.84 0.78
CA ARG A 139 -14.27 -2.92 1.54
C ARG A 139 -13.82 -2.78 2.99
N ASN A 140 -13.41 -3.86 3.66
CA ASN A 140 -13.01 -3.83 5.06
C ASN A 140 -11.76 -2.97 5.29
N PHE A 141 -10.90 -2.89 4.29
CA PHE A 141 -9.73 -2.02 4.30
C PHE A 141 -10.09 -0.56 3.92
N ILE A 142 -10.83 -0.37 2.83
CA ILE A 142 -11.07 0.98 2.30
C ILE A 142 -12.12 1.76 3.11
N MET A 143 -13.11 1.08 3.70
CA MET A 143 -14.19 1.71 4.45
C MET A 143 -13.71 2.55 5.65
N PRO A 144 -12.80 2.06 6.53
CA PRO A 144 -12.21 2.90 7.58
C PRO A 144 -11.55 4.18 7.06
N LEU A 145 -10.95 4.16 5.86
CA LEU A 145 -10.36 5.35 5.21
C LEU A 145 -11.40 6.32 4.65
N ARG A 146 -12.69 6.04 4.84
CA ARG A 146 -13.83 6.88 4.43
C ARG A 146 -14.71 7.30 5.61
N ALA A 147 -14.25 7.12 6.85
CA ALA A 147 -14.98 7.53 8.04
C ALA A 147 -15.37 9.02 7.99
N SER A 148 -16.55 9.35 8.55
CA SER A 148 -17.13 10.70 8.52
C SER A 148 -16.42 11.72 9.41
N ASN A 149 -15.48 11.27 10.24
CA ASN A 149 -14.62 12.14 11.05
C ASN A 149 -13.52 12.87 10.24
N PHE A 150 -13.30 12.49 8.97
CA PHE A 150 -12.49 13.25 8.03
C PHE A 150 -13.36 14.16 7.17
N HIS A 151 -12.87 15.32 6.75
CA HIS A 151 -13.54 16.08 5.70
C HIS A 151 -13.27 15.44 4.34
N TYR A 152 -14.16 15.63 3.37
CA TYR A 152 -14.01 15.06 2.03
C TYR A 152 -12.66 15.38 1.38
N HIS A 153 -12.12 16.59 1.59
CA HIS A 153 -10.81 16.99 1.04
C HIS A 153 -9.63 16.29 1.73
N GLU A 154 -9.78 15.84 2.99
CA GLU A 154 -8.76 15.12 3.76
C GLU A 154 -8.68 13.63 3.40
N LEU A 155 -9.76 13.08 2.82
CA LEU A 155 -9.82 11.70 2.37
C LEU A 155 -8.69 11.41 1.39
N LYS A 156 -7.87 10.41 1.72
CA LYS A 156 -6.81 9.90 0.85
C LYS A 156 -7.43 9.17 -0.33
N HIS A 157 -6.99 9.54 -1.53
CA HIS A 157 -7.33 8.79 -2.73
C HIS A 157 -6.69 7.41 -2.66
N VAL A 158 -7.42 6.36 -3.00
CA VAL A 158 -6.91 4.98 -2.99
C VAL A 158 -6.75 4.54 -4.45
N VAL A 159 -5.53 4.22 -4.84
CA VAL A 159 -5.19 3.70 -6.17
C VAL A 159 -4.86 2.22 -6.03
N ILE A 160 -5.70 1.36 -6.58
CA ILE A 160 -5.46 -0.09 -6.59
C ILE A 160 -4.73 -0.44 -7.89
N VAL A 161 -3.58 -1.10 -7.79
CA VAL A 161 -2.83 -1.63 -8.93
C VAL A 161 -3.01 -3.14 -8.92
N GLY A 162 -3.66 -3.70 -9.95
CA GLY A 162 -3.90 -5.14 -10.03
C GLY A 162 -4.81 -5.54 -11.19
N ASP A 163 -5.22 -6.81 -11.21
CA ASP A 163 -6.10 -7.37 -12.24
C ASP A 163 -7.54 -6.84 -12.11
N VAL A 164 -8.02 -6.20 -13.17
CA VAL A 164 -9.40 -5.69 -13.24
C VAL A 164 -10.42 -6.82 -13.21
N GLU A 165 -10.11 -8.01 -13.72
CA GLU A 165 -11.05 -9.14 -13.70
C GLU A 165 -11.32 -9.63 -12.28
N TYR A 166 -10.30 -9.64 -11.41
CA TYR A 166 -10.49 -9.85 -9.98
C TYR A 166 -11.32 -8.70 -9.37
N LEU A 167 -10.94 -7.45 -9.63
CA LEU A 167 -11.58 -6.28 -9.03
C LEU A 167 -13.05 -6.10 -9.43
N LYS A 168 -13.46 -6.56 -10.62
CA LYS A 168 -14.88 -6.62 -11.02
C LYS A 168 -15.74 -7.40 -10.04
N ARG A 169 -15.19 -8.44 -9.40
CA ARG A 169 -15.91 -9.23 -8.40
C ARG A 169 -16.03 -8.50 -7.05
N GLU A 170 -14.98 -7.78 -6.65
CA GLU A 170 -14.95 -6.97 -5.42
C GLU A 170 -15.74 -5.66 -5.53
N TRP A 171 -15.89 -5.12 -6.75
CA TRP A 171 -16.43 -3.77 -6.99
C TRP A 171 -17.84 -3.55 -6.45
N LYS A 172 -18.66 -4.60 -6.40
CA LYS A 172 -20.00 -4.61 -5.77
C LYS A 172 -20.00 -4.12 -4.31
N THR A 173 -18.86 -4.19 -3.64
CA THR A 173 -18.72 -3.75 -2.24
C THR A 173 -18.03 -2.39 -2.12
N LEU A 174 -17.50 -1.85 -3.23
CA LEU A 174 -16.67 -0.64 -3.27
C LEU A 174 -17.30 0.53 -4.02
N HIS A 175 -18.28 0.31 -4.91
CA HIS A 175 -18.78 1.34 -5.83
C HIS A 175 -19.36 2.59 -5.16
N ASN A 176 -19.82 2.46 -3.90
CA ASN A 176 -20.31 3.58 -3.10
C ASN A 176 -19.25 4.31 -2.28
N LEU A 177 -17.99 3.90 -2.33
CA LEU A 177 -16.90 4.56 -1.63
C LEU A 177 -16.22 5.57 -2.58
N PRO A 178 -16.09 6.85 -2.19
CA PRO A 178 -15.50 7.87 -3.06
C PRO A 178 -13.98 7.73 -3.18
N LYS A 179 -13.36 8.45 -4.13
CA LYS A 179 -11.90 8.57 -4.30
C LYS A 179 -11.16 7.23 -4.44
N ILE A 180 -11.69 6.32 -5.25
CA ILE A 180 -11.05 5.07 -5.62
C ILE A 180 -10.74 5.13 -7.11
N SER A 181 -9.53 4.72 -7.49
CA SER A 181 -9.11 4.48 -8.86
C SER A 181 -8.43 3.12 -8.97
N ILE A 182 -8.50 2.51 -10.14
CA ILE A 182 -7.93 1.20 -10.43
C ILE A 182 -6.99 1.35 -11.63
N LEU A 183 -5.70 1.12 -11.44
CA LEU A 183 -4.79 0.93 -12.55
C LEU A 183 -4.83 -0.55 -12.96
N ASN A 184 -5.29 -0.80 -14.20
CA ASN A 184 -5.17 -2.14 -14.78
C ASN A 184 -3.70 -2.42 -15.11
N GLY A 185 -2.98 -3.05 -14.18
CA GLY A 185 -1.54 -3.19 -14.25
C GLY A 185 -1.01 -4.24 -13.30
N ASN A 186 0.32 -4.42 -13.29
CA ASN A 186 0.97 -5.41 -12.45
C ASN A 186 1.82 -4.70 -11.38
N PRO A 187 1.65 -4.98 -10.08
CA PRO A 187 2.47 -4.34 -9.05
C PRO A 187 3.98 -4.59 -9.14
N LEU A 188 4.43 -5.63 -9.85
CA LEU A 188 5.86 -5.87 -10.16
C LEU A 188 6.38 -4.98 -11.30
N SER A 189 5.49 -4.35 -12.08
CA SER A 189 5.85 -3.44 -13.16
C SER A 189 6.25 -2.08 -12.58
N ARG A 190 7.55 -1.78 -12.58
CA ARG A 190 8.06 -0.45 -12.20
C ARG A 190 7.45 0.69 -13.02
N ALA A 191 7.01 0.42 -14.24
CA ALA A 191 6.34 1.42 -15.07
C ALA A 191 4.96 1.78 -14.53
N ASP A 192 4.20 0.79 -14.04
CA ASP A 192 2.90 0.99 -13.41
C ASP A 192 3.04 1.71 -12.06
N LEU A 193 4.01 1.30 -11.24
CA LEU A 193 4.31 1.97 -9.96
C LEU A 193 4.76 3.43 -10.14
N ARG A 194 5.52 3.72 -11.19
CA ARG A 194 5.87 5.12 -11.53
C ARG A 194 4.67 5.90 -12.03
N ALA A 195 3.79 5.30 -12.84
CA ALA A 195 2.61 5.97 -13.36
C ALA A 195 1.63 6.41 -12.26
N VAL A 196 1.57 5.67 -11.14
CA VAL A 196 0.78 6.07 -9.96
C VAL A 196 1.51 7.01 -9.01
N ASN A 197 2.74 7.44 -9.33
CA ASN A 197 3.59 8.25 -8.45
C ASN A 197 3.77 7.64 -7.05
N ILE A 198 4.16 6.37 -6.97
CA ILE A 198 4.36 5.67 -5.69
C ILE A 198 5.31 6.42 -4.72
N ASN A 199 6.27 7.19 -5.22
CA ASN A 199 7.16 8.02 -4.40
C ASN A 199 6.48 9.19 -3.67
N LEU A 200 5.22 9.49 -4.03
CA LEU A 200 4.39 10.53 -3.44
C LEU A 200 3.24 9.96 -2.59
N CYS A 201 3.13 8.64 -2.46
CA CYS A 201 2.08 8.03 -1.63
C CYS A 201 2.32 8.32 -0.13
N ASP A 202 1.26 8.34 0.66
CA ASP A 202 1.36 8.29 2.13
C ASP A 202 1.63 6.86 2.62
N MET A 203 1.16 5.86 1.87
CA MET A 203 1.36 4.45 2.18
C MET A 203 1.19 3.59 0.93
N CYS A 204 2.06 2.60 0.76
CA CYS A 204 1.92 1.51 -0.20
C CYS A 204 1.59 0.22 0.55
N LEU A 205 0.44 -0.38 0.26
CA LEU A 205 0.06 -1.67 0.81
C LEU A 205 0.31 -2.76 -0.21
N ILE A 206 0.96 -3.85 0.21
CA ILE A 206 1.21 -5.01 -0.62
C ILE A 206 0.40 -6.16 -0.05
N ILE A 207 -0.56 -6.63 -0.85
CA ILE A 207 -1.60 -7.55 -0.41
C ILE A 207 -1.74 -8.69 -1.42
N SER A 208 -1.81 -9.93 -0.95
CA SER A 208 -1.96 -11.12 -1.79
C SER A 208 -3.01 -12.07 -1.20
N PRO A 209 -4.28 -12.04 -1.69
CA PRO A 209 -5.28 -13.02 -1.32
C PRO A 209 -4.93 -14.38 -1.93
N ARG A 210 -4.14 -15.17 -1.20
CA ARG A 210 -3.72 -16.50 -1.63
C ARG A 210 -4.46 -17.58 -0.85
N ILE A 211 -4.91 -18.62 -1.55
CA ILE A 211 -5.30 -19.87 -0.90
C ILE A 211 -4.02 -20.65 -0.65
N PRO A 212 -3.70 -21.02 0.60
CA PRO A 212 -2.58 -21.91 0.88
C PRO A 212 -2.75 -23.21 0.09
N ASN A 213 -1.77 -23.54 -0.77
CA ASN A 213 -1.74 -24.81 -1.47
C ASN A 213 -0.95 -25.81 -0.60
N PRO A 214 -1.57 -26.89 -0.10
CA PRO A 214 -0.89 -27.86 0.77
C PRO A 214 0.31 -28.56 0.12
N ASN A 215 0.37 -28.55 -1.22
CA ASN A 215 1.44 -29.19 -1.99
C ASN A 215 2.60 -28.24 -2.33
N GLU A 216 2.48 -26.96 -1.97
CA GLU A 216 3.51 -25.96 -2.21
C GLU A 216 4.32 -25.70 -0.94
N ASP A 217 5.60 -25.40 -1.13
CA ASP A 217 6.48 -25.01 -0.03
C ASP A 217 5.94 -23.72 0.63
N PRO A 218 5.65 -23.73 1.95
CA PRO A 218 5.16 -22.56 2.68
C PRO A 218 6.08 -21.34 2.59
N THR A 219 7.38 -21.52 2.34
CA THR A 219 8.32 -20.40 2.13
C THR A 219 8.01 -19.62 0.85
N LEU A 220 7.38 -20.26 -0.13
CA LEU A 220 7.00 -19.65 -1.40
C LEU A 220 5.64 -18.94 -1.35
N ALA A 221 4.93 -18.98 -0.22
CA ALA A 221 3.62 -18.37 -0.04
C ALA A 221 3.64 -16.86 -0.34
N ASP A 222 4.67 -16.16 0.13
CA ASP A 222 4.77 -14.69 0.09
C ASP A 222 5.68 -14.17 -1.04
N LYS A 223 6.03 -15.03 -2.01
CA LYS A 223 7.02 -14.69 -3.05
C LYS A 223 6.69 -13.39 -3.79
N GLU A 224 5.42 -13.15 -4.12
CA GLU A 224 5.01 -11.96 -4.87
C GLU A 224 5.06 -10.71 -3.98
N SER A 225 4.60 -10.84 -2.73
CA SER A 225 4.65 -9.76 -1.73
C SER A 225 6.09 -9.30 -1.45
N ILE A 226 7.00 -10.25 -1.23
CA ILE A 226 8.43 -9.98 -1.01
C ILE A 226 9.06 -9.37 -2.27
N LEU A 227 8.82 -9.96 -3.45
CA LEU A 227 9.38 -9.46 -4.69
C LEU A 227 8.91 -8.02 -4.97
N ALA A 228 7.64 -7.71 -4.71
CA ALA A 228 7.11 -6.37 -4.85
C ALA A 228 7.78 -5.38 -3.88
N SER A 229 7.91 -5.77 -2.61
CA SER A 229 8.57 -4.98 -1.58
C SER A 229 10.01 -4.63 -1.97
N LEU A 230 10.82 -5.64 -2.31
CA LEU A 230 12.21 -5.45 -2.74
C LEU A 230 12.30 -4.66 -4.05
N ASN A 231 11.38 -4.90 -4.98
CA ASN A 231 11.33 -4.18 -6.26
C ASN A 231 11.10 -2.69 -6.04
N ILE A 232 10.16 -2.32 -5.16
CA ILE A 232 9.89 -0.93 -4.74
C ILE A 232 11.12 -0.35 -4.06
N LYS A 233 11.69 -1.02 -3.05
CA LYS A 233 12.91 -0.57 -2.34
C LYS A 233 14.07 -0.28 -3.30
N ALA A 234 14.20 -1.08 -4.36
CA ALA A 234 15.23 -0.91 -5.40
C ALA A 234 14.89 0.14 -6.49
N MET A 235 13.76 0.85 -6.40
CA MET A 235 13.45 1.94 -7.31
C MET A 235 14.26 3.20 -6.97
N GLN A 236 14.51 4.00 -8.01
CA GLN A 236 15.07 5.35 -7.87
C GLN A 236 14.15 6.34 -8.58
N PHE A 237 13.89 7.45 -7.91
CA PHE A 237 13.04 8.52 -8.37
C PHE A 237 13.92 9.74 -8.63
N HIS A 238 14.00 10.13 -9.90
CA HIS A 238 14.72 11.33 -10.26
C HIS A 238 13.84 12.54 -9.94
N ASP A 239 14.36 13.49 -9.16
CA ASP A 239 13.70 14.76 -8.86
C ASP A 239 13.79 15.63 -10.13
N ASN A 240 12.93 15.34 -11.11
CA ASN A 240 12.71 16.24 -12.22
C ASN A 240 11.97 17.45 -11.65
N GLY A 241 12.71 18.46 -11.17
CA GLY A 241 12.25 19.57 -10.32
C GLY A 241 10.98 20.33 -10.77
N HIS A 242 10.46 20.04 -11.96
CA HIS A 242 9.12 20.41 -12.44
C HIS A 242 7.98 19.95 -11.51
N MET A 243 8.03 18.73 -10.95
CA MET A 243 6.97 18.23 -10.06
C MET A 243 6.96 18.94 -8.70
N LYS A 244 8.14 19.27 -8.19
CA LYS A 244 8.33 20.01 -6.93
C LYS A 244 7.83 21.45 -7.05
N ALA A 245 8.02 22.07 -8.21
CA ALA A 245 7.51 23.40 -8.52
C ALA A 245 5.97 23.42 -8.62
N LEU A 246 5.36 22.42 -9.27
CA LEU A 246 3.91 22.28 -9.35
C LEU A 246 3.29 21.99 -7.97
N LEU A 247 3.91 21.11 -7.17
CA LEU A 247 3.39 20.80 -5.85
C LEU A 247 3.38 22.03 -4.92
N ASN A 248 4.42 22.87 -4.99
CA ASN A 248 4.49 24.12 -4.23
C ASN A 248 3.51 25.21 -4.70
N SER A 249 3.03 25.16 -5.95
CA SER A 249 2.09 26.16 -6.47
C SER A 249 0.62 25.89 -6.10
N TYR A 250 0.28 24.63 -5.76
CA TYR A 250 -1.10 24.23 -5.42
C TYR A 250 -1.37 24.15 -3.90
N THR A 251 -0.36 24.37 -3.06
CA THR A 251 -0.56 24.47 -1.61
C THR A 251 -0.93 25.90 -1.22
N PRO A 252 -2.14 26.16 -0.67
CA PRO A 252 -2.49 27.48 -0.17
C PRO A 252 -1.57 27.84 0.99
N SER A 253 -0.80 28.91 0.82
CA SER A 253 -0.04 29.56 1.89
C SER A 253 -1.01 29.96 3.01
N GLY A 254 -0.99 29.27 4.14
CA GLY A 254 -1.81 29.66 5.30
C GLY A 254 -2.37 28.56 6.19
N SER A 255 -2.20 27.27 5.86
CA SER A 255 -2.65 26.18 6.76
C SER A 255 -1.52 25.78 7.74
N PRO A 256 -1.65 26.00 9.06
CA PRO A 256 -0.58 25.70 10.02
C PRO A 256 -0.34 24.19 10.28
N LEU A 257 -0.98 23.31 9.51
CA LEU A 257 -0.85 21.85 9.64
C LEU A 257 0.07 21.18 8.60
N ASN A 258 0.60 21.91 7.62
CA ASN A 258 1.46 21.34 6.55
C ASN A 258 2.92 21.84 6.58
N ALA A 259 3.41 22.29 7.74
CA ALA A 259 4.82 22.67 7.93
C ALA A 259 5.79 21.48 8.05
N MET A 260 5.31 20.24 7.89
CA MET A 260 6.18 19.11 7.55
C MET A 260 6.36 19.15 6.03
N ASN A 261 7.49 19.67 5.56
CA ASN A 261 7.98 19.41 4.21
C ASN A 261 8.02 17.89 4.00
N LYS A 262 6.92 17.29 3.50
CA LYS A 262 6.84 15.85 3.30
C LYS A 262 7.92 15.51 2.29
N LYS A 263 8.94 14.79 2.76
CA LYS A 263 10.10 14.42 1.95
C LYS A 263 9.59 13.52 0.83
N VAL A 264 9.61 14.03 -0.40
CA VAL A 264 9.38 13.22 -1.59
C VAL A 264 10.44 12.13 -1.59
N ALA A 265 10.00 10.86 -1.67
CA ALA A 265 10.93 9.74 -1.69
C ALA A 265 11.81 9.87 -2.94
N THR A 266 13.13 9.99 -2.73
CA THR A 266 14.13 9.98 -3.81
C THR A 266 14.55 8.56 -4.13
N TYR A 267 14.51 7.70 -3.12
CA TYR A 267 14.82 6.28 -3.21
C TYR A 267 13.61 5.44 -2.79
N GLY A 268 13.51 4.25 -3.36
CA GLY A 268 12.49 3.26 -3.03
C GLY A 268 12.42 2.90 -1.56
N THR A 269 13.57 2.86 -0.89
CA THR A 269 13.69 2.59 0.56
C THR A 269 13.00 3.64 1.43
N GLU A 270 12.70 4.82 0.91
CA GLU A 270 11.99 5.89 1.62
C GLU A 270 10.46 5.82 1.43
N VAL A 271 9.96 4.94 0.55
CA VAL A 271 8.51 4.74 0.35
C VAL A 271 7.94 4.07 1.60
N PRO A 272 6.90 4.64 2.27
CA PRO A 272 6.24 3.97 3.38
C PRO A 272 5.45 2.78 2.86
N MET A 273 5.72 1.59 3.37
CA MET A 273 5.08 0.35 2.90
C MET A 273 4.67 -0.54 4.05
N LEU A 274 3.57 -1.28 3.85
CA LEU A 274 3.16 -2.38 4.72
C LEU A 274 2.87 -3.60 3.84
N THR A 275 3.55 -4.69 4.15
CA THR A 275 3.46 -5.95 3.42
C THR A 275 2.73 -6.97 4.26
N GLU A 276 1.65 -7.52 3.73
CA GLU A 276 0.99 -8.68 4.32
C GLU A 276 1.84 -9.93 4.10
N LEU A 277 2.00 -10.73 5.16
CA LEU A 277 2.69 -12.02 5.14
C LEU A 277 1.77 -13.14 5.64
N VAL A 278 1.80 -14.26 4.95
CA VAL A 278 1.14 -15.50 5.34
C VAL A 278 2.06 -16.35 6.22
N ASN A 279 3.36 -16.39 5.93
CA ASN A 279 4.35 -17.15 6.69
C ASN A 279 5.26 -16.21 7.47
N ASP A 280 5.24 -16.30 8.79
CA ASP A 280 6.00 -15.42 9.70
C ASP A 280 7.51 -15.48 9.43
N SER A 281 8.06 -16.65 9.12
CA SER A 281 9.49 -16.83 8.86
C SER A 281 9.97 -16.09 7.61
N ASN A 282 9.06 -15.68 6.72
CA ASN A 282 9.40 -14.94 5.52
C ASN A 282 9.69 -13.44 5.79
N VAL A 283 9.43 -12.94 7.00
CA VAL A 283 9.64 -11.54 7.37
C VAL A 283 11.09 -11.07 7.17
N ILE A 284 12.05 -11.98 7.36
CA ILE A 284 13.49 -11.73 7.18
C ILE A 284 13.83 -11.26 5.76
N PHE A 285 13.03 -11.65 4.76
CA PHE A 285 13.31 -11.27 3.37
C PHE A 285 12.91 -9.83 3.03
N LEU A 286 12.26 -9.11 3.96
CA LEU A 286 11.82 -7.74 3.72
C LEU A 286 12.92 -6.71 3.95
N ASP A 287 13.88 -6.93 4.84
CA ASP A 287 14.98 -6.01 5.10
C ASP A 287 16.33 -6.72 4.95
N GLN A 288 17.24 -6.15 4.16
CA GLN A 288 18.53 -6.80 3.84
C GLN A 288 19.66 -6.36 4.77
N ASP A 289 19.40 -5.35 5.59
CA ASP A 289 20.39 -4.74 6.48
C ASP A 289 20.25 -5.23 7.95
N ASP A 290 19.31 -6.15 8.23
CA ASP A 290 19.09 -6.73 9.57
C ASP A 290 20.02 -7.94 9.81
N ASP A 291 20.43 -8.14 11.06
CA ASP A 291 21.23 -9.31 11.49
C ASP A 291 20.26 -10.49 11.72
N ASP A 292 19.73 -11.06 10.64
CA ASP A 292 18.66 -12.06 10.68
C ASP A 292 19.10 -13.36 11.40
N ASP A 293 18.58 -13.59 12.61
CA ASP A 293 18.59 -14.89 13.28
C ASP A 293 17.26 -15.62 12.98
N PRO A 294 17.29 -16.79 12.30
CA PRO A 294 16.08 -17.53 11.91
C PRO A 294 15.22 -17.98 13.10
N ASP A 295 15.78 -18.02 14.30
CA ASP A 295 15.06 -18.39 15.52
C ASP A 295 14.38 -17.16 16.19
N THR A 296 14.48 -15.97 15.59
CA THR A 296 13.84 -14.74 16.11
C THR A 296 12.32 -14.78 15.93
N GLU A 297 11.59 -14.57 17.02
CA GLU A 297 10.13 -14.45 16.98
C GLU A 297 9.69 -13.21 16.19
N LEU A 298 8.58 -13.31 15.44
CA LEU A 298 8.10 -12.27 14.53
C LEU A 298 8.05 -10.87 15.18
N TYR A 299 7.56 -10.75 16.41
CA TYR A 299 7.39 -9.45 17.07
C TYR A 299 8.71 -8.76 17.46
N LEU A 300 9.84 -9.48 17.43
CA LEU A 300 11.18 -8.94 17.68
C LEU A 300 11.89 -8.52 16.39
N THR A 301 11.34 -8.87 15.21
CA THR A 301 11.96 -8.53 13.92
C THR A 301 11.78 -7.05 13.58
N GLN A 302 12.79 -6.45 12.94
CA GLN A 302 12.75 -5.03 12.56
C GLN A 302 11.56 -4.70 11.63
N PRO A 303 11.25 -5.48 10.57
CA PRO A 303 10.14 -5.15 9.68
C PRO A 303 8.80 -5.10 10.40
N PHE A 304 8.58 -5.98 11.39
CA PHE A 304 7.36 -5.96 12.20
C PHE A 304 7.35 -4.77 13.17
N ALA A 305 8.44 -4.56 13.93
CA ALA A 305 8.53 -3.49 14.92
C ALA A 305 8.43 -2.08 14.30
N CYS A 306 8.89 -1.91 13.05
CA CYS A 306 8.76 -0.68 12.29
C CYS A 306 7.42 -0.53 11.56
N GLY A 307 6.51 -1.51 11.66
CA GLY A 307 5.21 -1.49 10.98
C GLY A 307 5.29 -1.63 9.47
N GLN A 308 6.32 -2.30 8.96
CA GLN A 308 6.50 -2.62 7.52
C GLN A 308 5.96 -4.01 7.14
N ALA A 309 5.74 -4.88 8.12
CA ALA A 309 5.18 -6.21 7.95
C ALA A 309 3.95 -6.40 8.84
N PHE A 310 2.94 -7.09 8.32
CA PHE A 310 1.81 -7.58 9.10
C PHE A 310 1.56 -9.04 8.74
N ALA A 311 1.68 -9.92 9.72
CA ALA A 311 1.39 -11.34 9.54
C ALA A 311 0.01 -11.68 10.09
N ILE A 312 -0.70 -12.61 9.44
CA ILE A 312 -2.06 -13.01 9.84
C ILE A 312 -2.04 -13.73 11.20
N SER A 313 -0.97 -14.46 11.51
CA SER A 313 -0.78 -15.24 12.75
C SER A 313 -0.98 -14.43 14.03
N VAL A 314 -0.70 -13.13 14.01
CA VAL A 314 -0.88 -12.25 15.18
C VAL A 314 -2.35 -12.16 15.61
N LEU A 315 -3.29 -12.41 14.69
CA LEU A 315 -4.72 -12.39 14.96
C LEU A 315 -5.19 -13.62 15.75
N ASP A 316 -4.42 -14.72 15.77
CA ASP A 316 -4.76 -15.91 16.56
C ASP A 316 -4.78 -15.59 18.06
N SER A 317 -3.98 -14.60 18.49
CA SER A 317 -3.97 -14.11 19.86
C SER A 317 -5.31 -13.51 20.29
N LEU A 318 -6.12 -12.99 19.36
CA LEU A 318 -7.45 -12.43 19.65
C LEU A 318 -8.48 -13.50 20.00
N MET A 319 -8.28 -14.75 19.62
CA MET A 319 -9.17 -15.86 19.99
C MET A 319 -8.96 -16.33 21.43
N SER A 320 -7.85 -15.93 22.04
CA SER A 320 -7.47 -16.27 23.42
C SER A 320 -7.99 -15.25 24.46
N THR A 321 -8.39 -14.05 24.02
CA THR A 321 -8.90 -12.96 24.86
C THR A 321 -10.42 -12.99 25.01
#